data_AF-A0A7R9CRA9-F1
#
_entry.id   AF-A0A7R9CRA9-F1
#
_cell.length_a   1.000
_cell.length_b   1.000
_cell.length_c   1.000
_cell.angle_alpha   90.00
_cell.angle_beta   90.00
_cell.angle_gamma   90.00
#
_symmetry.space_group_name_H-M   'P 1'
#
loop_
_entity.id
_entity.type
_entity.pdbx_description
1 polymer ?
#
loop_
_entity_poly.entity_id
_entity_poly.type
_entity_poly.pdbx_seq_one_letter_code
_entity_poly.pdbx_strand_id
1 'polypeptide(L)'
;MKKIEFKGALIYLLDLFCNSSAPAVREKTAELLARMGADKLVGPKVRLALGRFLPAAFADAMRDSPQICVHMFEGTHENPELIWDNDARERVSSAITHLREEHYTAQRQNPQMIWRPPDDNVLAKCGAPGELVVGGVYLRLFVANPGWVLRRPKEFLSELLDTCLNLMSKDKPDVDLLELATSALVSLLQAQPALADQVPSLGHIPRLCRQMVSCKQHSDVPKAAILVLHQLATSEVCIQAMGHTECINPLKKAMQARKDMIGVACETLNRLFSANQDQLIKQALEADMVPYLLGLLEGRLETLENPATTKAQIVKALKAMSRSLLLGDKVTAILEKSSVWAEYKDQRHDLFISNSSRAGYLTGTPATAGYLTQGTTKTLPDAPPPMDREDPMVRTDII
;
A
#
# COMPACT_ATOMS: atom_id res chain seq x y z
N MET A 1 2.16 -3.45 41.08
CA MET A 1 1.43 -3.24 39.79
C MET A 1 0.01 -3.83 39.78
N LYS A 2 -0.24 -5.12 40.09
CA LYS A 2 -1.59 -5.76 40.06
C LYS A 2 -2.77 -5.01 40.72
N LYS A 3 -2.55 -4.12 41.71
CA LYS A 3 -3.63 -3.34 42.38
C LYS A 3 -3.93 -1.99 41.72
N ILE A 4 -3.05 -1.48 40.85
CA ILE A 4 -3.17 -0.14 40.24
C ILE A 4 -4.07 -0.17 39.00
N GLU A 5 -4.12 -1.30 38.29
CA GLU A 5 -4.91 -1.49 37.06
C GLU A 5 -6.42 -1.39 37.22
N PHE A 6 -6.95 -1.65 38.42
CA PHE A 6 -8.39 -1.83 38.59
C PHE A 6 -9.06 -0.67 39.30
N LYS A 7 -8.39 0.48 39.52
CA LYS A 7 -8.99 1.64 40.21
C LYS A 7 -9.06 2.92 39.38
N GLY A 8 -8.88 2.81 38.05
CA GLY A 8 -8.96 3.96 37.13
C GLY A 8 -7.65 4.71 36.93
N ALA A 9 -6.49 4.15 37.32
CA ALA A 9 -5.21 4.81 37.09
C ALA A 9 -4.99 5.21 35.62
N LEU A 10 -5.42 4.37 34.67
CA LEU A 10 -5.28 4.67 33.25
C LEU A 10 -6.01 5.94 32.82
N ILE A 11 -7.27 6.16 33.27
CA ILE A 11 -8.04 7.34 32.87
C ILE A 11 -7.45 8.62 33.47
N TYR A 12 -6.92 8.56 34.70
CA TYR A 12 -6.23 9.70 35.30
C TYR A 12 -4.91 10.02 34.58
N LEU A 13 -4.14 9.00 34.18
CA LEU A 13 -2.92 9.21 33.39
C LEU A 13 -3.24 9.75 32.00
N LEU A 14 -4.29 9.25 31.34
CA LEU A 14 -4.74 9.79 30.06
C LEU A 14 -5.14 11.27 30.18
N ASP A 15 -5.86 11.64 31.24
CA ASP A 15 -6.25 13.03 31.49
C ASP A 15 -5.02 13.92 31.76
N LEU A 16 -4.04 13.45 32.55
CA LEU A 16 -2.79 14.17 32.77
C LEU A 16 -2.00 14.34 31.46
N PHE A 17 -1.98 13.34 30.59
CA PHE A 17 -1.30 13.45 29.29
C PHE A 17 -2.02 14.44 28.36
N CYS A 18 -3.35 14.36 28.25
CA CYS A 18 -4.11 15.14 27.27
C CYS A 18 -4.42 16.58 27.73
N ASN A 19 -4.57 16.80 29.04
CA ASN A 19 -5.15 18.03 29.60
C ASN A 19 -4.22 18.79 30.55
N SER A 20 -3.06 18.25 30.93
CA SER A 20 -2.07 19.02 31.70
C SER A 20 -1.55 20.21 30.87
N SER A 21 -1.38 21.38 31.51
CA SER A 21 -0.70 22.54 30.92
C SER A 21 0.82 22.49 31.05
N ALA A 22 1.36 21.57 31.86
CA ALA A 22 2.79 21.41 32.09
C ALA A 22 3.37 20.31 31.17
N PRO A 23 4.27 20.65 30.23
CA PRO A 23 4.89 19.67 29.32
C PRO A 23 5.62 18.54 30.05
N ALA A 24 6.32 18.86 31.15
CA ALA A 24 7.03 17.88 31.97
C ALA A 24 6.10 16.82 32.57
N VAL A 25 4.86 17.19 32.92
CA VAL A 25 3.84 16.24 33.43
C VAL A 25 3.38 15.33 32.30
N ARG A 26 3.13 15.87 31.10
CA ARG A 26 2.77 15.05 29.93
C ARG A 26 3.86 14.04 29.59
N GLU A 27 5.11 14.48 29.57
CA GLU A 27 6.27 13.64 29.27
C GLU A 27 6.43 12.49 30.29
N LYS A 28 6.38 12.81 31.60
CA LYS A 28 6.46 11.79 32.65
C LYS A 28 5.29 10.82 32.63
N THR A 29 4.11 11.31 32.24
CA THR A 29 2.92 10.49 32.08
C THR A 29 3.04 9.55 30.88
N ALA A 30 3.51 10.05 29.73
CA ALA A 30 3.82 9.24 28.55
C ALA A 30 4.87 8.17 28.87
N GLU A 31 5.93 8.51 29.61
CA GLU A 31 6.95 7.56 30.08
C GLU A 31 6.34 6.44 30.94
N LEU A 32 5.43 6.79 31.86
CA LEU A 32 4.73 5.81 32.70
C LEU A 32 3.78 4.92 31.90
N LEU A 33 3.00 5.50 30.97
CA LEU A 33 2.10 4.76 30.08
C LEU A 33 2.87 3.78 29.19
N ALA A 34 4.03 4.18 28.66
CA ALA A 34 4.92 3.32 27.90
C ALA A 34 5.43 2.13 28.73
N ARG A 35 5.90 2.39 29.97
CA ARG A 35 6.35 1.33 30.89
C ARG A 35 5.23 0.37 31.27
N MET A 36 4.03 0.89 31.55
CA MET A 36 2.85 0.07 31.82
C MET A 36 2.47 -0.77 30.60
N GLY A 37 2.55 -0.19 29.39
CA GLY A 37 2.33 -0.87 28.12
C GLY A 37 3.37 -1.95 27.82
N ALA A 38 4.60 -1.83 28.33
CA ALA A 38 5.67 -2.81 28.14
C ALA A 38 5.63 -3.99 29.14
N ASP A 39 4.81 -3.90 30.20
CA ASP A 39 4.68 -4.97 31.18
C ASP A 39 4.11 -6.28 30.57
N LYS A 40 4.70 -7.42 30.93
CA LYS A 40 4.35 -8.73 30.34
C LYS A 40 2.95 -9.21 30.71
N LEU A 41 2.47 -8.90 31.91
CA LEU A 41 1.21 -9.40 32.42
C LEU A 41 0.06 -8.46 32.06
N VAL A 42 0.31 -7.15 32.10
CA VAL A 42 -0.74 -6.13 32.09
C VAL A 42 -0.66 -5.21 30.88
N GLY A 43 0.50 -5.17 30.22
CA GLY A 43 0.75 -4.35 29.04
C GLY A 43 -0.21 -4.56 27.87
N PRO A 44 -0.61 -5.78 27.49
CA PRO A 44 -1.60 -5.99 26.43
C PRO A 44 -2.94 -5.27 26.71
N LYS A 45 -3.40 -5.29 27.97
CA LYS A 45 -4.64 -4.60 28.37
C LYS A 45 -4.48 -3.09 28.34
N VAL A 46 -3.32 -2.58 28.79
CA VAL A 46 -3.00 -1.15 28.75
C VAL A 46 -2.96 -0.64 27.32
N ARG A 47 -2.27 -1.34 26.41
CA ARG A 47 -2.20 -0.96 24.99
C ARG A 47 -3.56 -1.00 24.31
N LEU A 48 -4.37 -2.03 24.59
CA LEU A 48 -5.73 -2.11 24.07
C LEU A 48 -6.60 -0.95 24.55
N ALA A 49 -6.52 -0.59 25.84
CA ALA A 49 -7.28 0.52 26.38
C ALA A 49 -6.78 1.87 25.87
N LEU A 50 -5.45 2.08 25.74
CA LEU A 50 -4.86 3.28 25.14
C LEU A 50 -5.34 3.50 23.70
N GLY A 51 -5.39 2.42 22.90
CA GLY A 51 -5.87 2.45 21.52
C GLY A 51 -7.34 2.80 21.35
N ARG A 52 -8.13 2.84 22.44
CA ARG A 52 -9.53 3.34 22.40
C ARG A 52 -9.60 4.87 22.42
N PHE A 53 -8.53 5.55 22.82
CA PHE A 53 -8.50 7.00 23.00
C PHE A 53 -7.52 7.69 22.06
N LEU A 54 -6.35 7.09 21.81
CA LEU A 54 -5.30 7.69 21.01
C LEU A 54 -4.95 6.79 19.82
N PRO A 55 -4.65 7.37 18.63
CA PRO A 55 -4.09 6.65 17.51
C PRO A 55 -2.85 5.83 17.89
N ALA A 56 -2.65 4.68 17.23
CA ALA A 56 -1.52 3.78 17.51
C ALA A 56 -0.15 4.48 17.42
N ALA A 57 -0.03 5.48 16.54
CA ALA A 57 1.17 6.33 16.42
C ALA A 57 1.60 6.95 17.76
N PHE A 58 0.67 7.35 18.62
CA PHE A 58 0.99 7.87 19.95
C PHE A 58 1.53 6.79 20.88
N ALA A 59 0.95 5.59 20.87
CA ALA A 59 1.43 4.49 21.70
C ALA A 59 2.86 4.07 21.34
N ASP A 60 3.20 4.10 20.05
CA ASP A 60 4.57 3.86 19.57
C ASP A 60 5.49 5.03 19.92
N ALA A 61 5.04 6.27 19.71
CA ALA A 61 5.80 7.46 20.11
C ALA A 61 6.12 7.49 21.60
N MET A 62 5.16 7.16 22.47
CA MET A 62 5.38 7.06 23.91
C MET A 62 6.46 6.03 24.25
N ARG A 63 6.49 4.91 23.52
CA ARG A 63 7.47 3.83 23.70
C ARG A 63 8.87 4.26 23.27
N ASP A 64 8.98 4.94 22.12
CA ASP A 64 10.25 5.28 21.50
C ASP A 64 10.86 6.55 22.12
N SER A 65 10.06 7.62 22.24
CA SER A 65 10.45 8.87 22.90
C SER A 65 9.22 9.63 23.43
N PRO A 66 9.01 9.63 24.77
CA PRO A 66 7.95 10.41 25.41
C PRO A 66 7.97 11.90 25.05
N GLN A 67 9.16 12.48 24.87
CA GLN A 67 9.33 13.89 24.48
C GLN A 67 8.76 14.16 23.09
N ILE A 68 9.12 13.31 22.13
CA ILE A 68 8.62 13.41 20.76
C ILE A 68 7.10 13.16 20.74
N CYS A 69 6.58 12.25 21.56
CA CYS A 69 5.15 12.01 21.68
C CYS A 69 4.38 13.27 22.13
N VAL A 70 4.89 14.01 23.12
CA VAL A 70 4.28 15.27 23.57
C VAL A 70 4.27 16.30 22.44
N HIS A 71 5.40 16.48 21.75
CA HIS A 71 5.48 17.38 20.61
C HIS A 71 4.52 16.97 19.48
N MET A 72 4.40 15.67 19.19
CA MET A 72 3.44 15.15 18.21
C MET A 72 1.98 15.39 18.65
N PHE A 73 1.70 15.27 19.95
CA PHE A 73 0.36 15.51 20.49
C PHE A 73 -0.03 16.98 20.37
N GLU A 74 0.93 17.90 20.55
CA GLU A 74 0.74 19.35 20.47
C GLU A 74 0.79 19.90 19.04
N GLY A 75 1.32 19.14 18.09
CA GLY A 75 1.37 19.47 16.67
C GLY A 75 0.12 19.09 15.88
N THR A 76 0.04 19.60 14.65
CA THR A 76 -0.96 19.17 13.64
C THR A 76 -0.26 18.23 12.67
N HIS A 77 -0.87 17.09 12.40
CA HIS A 77 -0.31 16.05 11.54
C HIS A 77 -1.38 15.50 10.61
N GLU A 78 -1.11 15.51 9.32
CA GLU A 78 -1.90 14.82 8.32
C GLU A 78 -0.96 14.00 7.44
N ASN A 79 -0.94 12.69 7.68
CA ASN A 79 -0.13 11.74 6.93
C ASN A 79 -0.82 10.37 6.88
N PRO A 80 -0.32 9.42 6.08
CA PRO A 80 -0.96 8.11 5.91
C PRO A 80 -1.23 7.31 7.19
N GLU A 81 -0.53 7.55 8.30
CA GLU A 81 -0.72 6.81 9.56
C GLU A 81 -1.34 7.66 10.69
N LEU A 82 -1.55 8.96 10.47
CA LEU A 82 -2.05 9.88 11.47
C LEU A 82 -2.76 11.09 10.85
N ILE A 83 -4.04 11.24 11.19
CA ILE A 83 -4.79 12.50 11.08
C ILE A 83 -5.00 13.01 12.50
N TRP A 84 -4.36 14.12 12.82
CA TRP A 84 -4.37 14.74 14.14
C TRP A 84 -4.33 16.26 14.02
N ASP A 85 -5.48 16.89 14.22
CA ASP A 85 -5.63 18.34 14.22
C ASP A 85 -6.08 18.87 15.60
N ASN A 86 -6.27 20.18 15.69
CA ASN A 86 -6.73 20.81 16.93
C ASN A 86 -8.11 20.28 17.34
N ASP A 87 -9.02 20.08 16.38
CA ASP A 87 -10.36 19.60 16.66
C ASP A 87 -10.36 18.15 17.18
N ALA A 88 -9.57 17.26 16.58
CA ALA A 88 -9.41 15.88 17.04
C ALA A 88 -8.81 15.84 18.44
N ARG A 89 -7.80 16.67 18.71
CA ARG A 89 -7.21 16.83 20.04
C ARG A 89 -8.24 17.29 21.05
N GLU A 90 -8.98 18.35 20.76
CA GLU A 90 -10.01 18.88 21.66
C GLU A 90 -11.11 17.86 21.95
N ARG A 91 -11.57 17.12 20.92
CA ARG A 91 -12.55 16.03 21.08
C ARG A 91 -12.04 14.94 22.03
N VAL A 92 -10.81 14.46 21.82
CA VAL A 92 -10.19 13.42 22.67
C VAL A 92 -9.96 13.94 24.09
N SER A 93 -9.38 15.13 24.24
CA SER A 93 -9.15 15.79 25.52
C SER A 93 -10.43 15.94 26.34
N SER A 94 -11.50 16.44 25.72
CA SER A 94 -12.81 16.64 26.36
C SER A 94 -13.46 15.32 26.76
N ALA A 95 -13.41 14.30 25.88
CA ALA A 95 -13.95 12.98 26.17
C ALA A 95 -13.24 12.32 27.36
N ILE A 96 -11.91 12.44 27.43
CA ILE A 96 -11.10 11.91 28.53
C ILE A 96 -11.43 12.64 29.84
N THR A 97 -11.57 13.97 29.83
CA THR A 97 -11.96 14.73 31.02
C THR A 97 -13.32 14.30 31.54
N HIS A 98 -14.31 14.15 30.66
CA HIS A 98 -15.64 13.70 31.04
C HIS A 98 -15.62 12.30 31.70
N LEU A 99 -14.93 11.33 31.09
CA LEU A 99 -14.80 9.98 31.63
C LEU A 99 -14.02 9.94 32.95
N ARG A 100 -13.03 10.81 33.10
CA ARG A 100 -12.28 10.98 34.36
C ARG A 100 -13.19 11.50 35.47
N GLU A 101 -14.03 12.50 35.18
CA GLU A 101 -14.96 13.09 36.15
C GLU A 101 -16.07 12.13 36.57
N GLU A 102 -16.61 11.36 35.62
CA GLU A 102 -17.58 10.30 35.89
C GLU A 102 -16.97 9.26 36.85
N HIS A 103 -15.78 8.75 36.53
CA HIS A 103 -15.09 7.78 37.38
C HIS A 103 -14.71 8.35 38.75
N TYR A 104 -14.25 9.60 38.80
CA TYR A 104 -13.91 10.26 40.06
C TYR A 104 -15.14 10.38 40.97
N THR A 105 -16.29 10.77 40.41
CA THR A 105 -17.55 10.90 41.16
C THR A 105 -18.00 9.54 41.69
N ALA A 106 -17.93 8.49 40.87
CA ALA A 106 -18.25 7.12 41.27
C ALA A 106 -17.29 6.60 42.36
N GLN A 107 -15.99 6.93 42.25
CA GLN A 107 -14.96 6.52 43.21
C GLN A 107 -15.10 7.23 44.57
N ARG A 108 -15.59 8.48 44.59
CA ARG A 108 -15.93 9.19 45.84
C ARG A 108 -17.05 8.49 46.62
N GLN A 109 -18.00 7.89 45.91
CA GLN A 109 -19.09 7.14 46.53
C GLN A 109 -18.64 5.72 46.92
N ASN A 110 -17.79 5.09 46.11
CA ASN A 110 -17.26 3.75 46.36
C ASN A 110 -15.73 3.68 46.08
N PRO A 111 -14.87 3.69 47.11
CA PRO A 111 -13.41 3.59 46.95
C PRO A 111 -12.90 2.28 46.33
N GLN A 112 -13.76 1.26 46.20
CA GLN A 112 -13.46 0.00 45.53
C GLN A 112 -14.01 -0.05 44.09
N MET A 113 -14.52 1.05 43.56
CA MET A 113 -15.01 1.14 42.18
C MET A 113 -13.92 0.75 41.19
N ILE A 114 -14.26 -0.16 40.27
CA ILE A 114 -13.38 -0.61 39.19
C ILE A 114 -13.70 0.16 37.94
N TRP A 115 -12.71 0.90 37.43
CA TRP A 115 -12.86 1.56 36.13
C TRP A 115 -12.75 0.55 35.01
N ARG A 116 -13.65 0.67 34.03
CA ARG A 116 -13.57 -0.06 32.76
C ARG A 116 -13.62 0.96 31.63
N PRO A 117 -12.75 0.86 30.62
CA PRO A 117 -12.85 1.71 29.45
C PRO A 117 -14.21 1.46 28.76
N PRO A 118 -14.84 2.52 28.19
CA PRO A 118 -16.08 2.36 27.43
C PRO A 118 -15.92 1.29 26.34
N ASP A 119 -16.97 0.50 26.10
CA ASP A 119 -16.98 -0.48 25.00
C ASP A 119 -16.94 0.21 23.63
N ASP A 120 -17.46 1.44 23.56
CA ASP A 120 -17.38 2.30 22.38
C ASP A 120 -15.95 2.82 22.18
N ASN A 121 -15.46 2.65 20.94
CA ASN A 121 -14.17 3.21 20.54
C ASN A 121 -14.28 4.74 20.41
N VAL A 122 -13.87 5.47 21.46
CA VAL A 122 -13.90 6.94 21.51
C VAL A 122 -13.14 7.52 20.32
N LEU A 123 -11.99 6.93 19.98
CA LEU A 123 -11.20 7.33 18.82
C LEU A 123 -11.99 7.20 17.51
N ALA A 124 -12.82 6.17 17.34
CA ALA A 124 -13.64 6.02 16.14
C ALA A 124 -14.74 7.10 16.04
N LYS A 125 -15.25 7.59 17.18
CA LYS A 125 -16.20 8.73 17.22
C LYS A 125 -15.51 10.07 16.98
N CYS A 126 -14.23 10.19 17.35
CA CYS A 126 -13.44 11.41 17.21
C CYS A 126 -12.66 11.49 15.89
N GLY A 127 -12.58 10.39 15.14
CA GLY A 127 -11.85 10.27 13.87
C GLY A 127 -12.49 11.06 12.73
N ALA A 128 -11.75 11.18 11.63
CA ALA A 128 -12.19 11.88 10.43
C ALA A 128 -13.34 11.10 9.75
N PRO A 129 -14.56 11.66 9.65
CA PRO A 129 -15.68 10.98 9.01
C PRO A 129 -15.43 10.85 7.50
N GLY A 130 -15.69 9.66 6.94
CA GLY A 130 -15.60 9.40 5.50
C GLY A 130 -14.23 8.94 5.01
N GLU A 131 -13.23 8.78 5.87
CA GLU A 131 -11.93 8.23 5.49
C GLU A 131 -11.93 6.69 5.54
N LEU A 132 -11.41 6.05 4.48
CA LEU A 132 -11.19 4.61 4.46
C LEU A 132 -9.84 4.27 5.12
N VAL A 133 -9.90 3.57 6.25
CA VAL A 133 -8.73 3.15 7.02
C VAL A 133 -8.56 1.63 6.95
N VAL A 134 -7.36 1.18 6.60
CA VAL A 134 -6.99 -0.25 6.54
C VAL A 134 -5.64 -0.44 7.23
N GLY A 135 -5.50 -1.37 8.18
CA GLY A 135 -4.25 -1.56 8.93
C GLY A 135 -3.79 -0.35 9.74
N GLY A 136 -4.71 0.60 10.02
CA GLY A 136 -4.37 1.90 10.62
C GLY A 136 -3.82 2.93 9.63
N VAL A 137 -3.93 2.68 8.32
CA VAL A 137 -3.47 3.58 7.25
C VAL A 137 -4.66 4.20 6.52
N TYR A 138 -4.64 5.53 6.38
CA TYR A 138 -5.61 6.31 5.63
C TYR A 138 -5.30 6.21 4.13
N LEU A 139 -6.13 5.47 3.38
CA LEU A 139 -5.81 5.11 2.00
C LEU A 139 -5.69 6.32 1.07
N ARG A 140 -6.53 7.34 1.25
CA ARG A 140 -6.48 8.58 0.45
C ARG A 140 -5.14 9.27 0.58
N LEU A 141 -4.66 9.41 1.82
CA LEU A 141 -3.36 10.03 2.11
C LEU A 141 -2.19 9.16 1.62
N PHE A 142 -2.31 7.84 1.75
CA PHE A 142 -1.29 6.93 1.24
C PHE A 142 -1.15 6.99 -0.28
N VAL A 143 -2.26 6.99 -1.02
CA VAL A 143 -2.23 7.09 -2.49
C VAL A 143 -1.68 8.45 -2.93
N ALA A 144 -1.94 9.53 -2.19
CA ALA A 144 -1.36 10.84 -2.46
C ALA A 144 0.16 10.89 -2.17
N ASN A 145 0.68 10.04 -1.28
CA ASN A 145 2.09 9.95 -0.93
C ASN A 145 2.56 8.48 -0.79
N PRO A 146 2.74 7.76 -1.91
CA PRO A 146 3.05 6.32 -1.88
C PRO A 146 4.48 6.03 -1.42
N GLY A 147 5.36 7.04 -1.37
CA GLY A 147 6.71 6.92 -0.83
C GLY A 147 6.78 6.93 0.70
N TRP A 148 5.64 7.06 1.39
CA TRP A 148 5.60 7.07 2.85
C TRP A 148 6.12 5.76 3.44
N VAL A 149 7.09 5.86 4.36
CA VAL A 149 7.68 4.71 5.05
C VAL A 149 6.77 4.28 6.20
N LEU A 150 5.88 3.34 5.91
CA LEU A 150 4.96 2.75 6.89
C LEU A 150 5.70 2.01 8.00
N ARG A 151 5.16 2.06 9.22
CA ARG A 151 5.73 1.34 10.38
C ARG A 151 5.48 -0.16 10.31
N ARG A 152 4.29 -0.57 9.83
CA ARG A 152 3.84 -1.98 9.75
C ARG A 152 3.41 -2.36 8.33
N PRO A 153 4.30 -2.29 7.32
CA PRO A 153 3.93 -2.48 5.91
C PRO A 153 3.40 -3.90 5.61
N LYS A 154 3.84 -4.91 6.36
CA LYS A 154 3.38 -6.31 6.21
C LYS A 154 1.93 -6.50 6.66
N GLU A 155 1.58 -5.91 7.80
CA GLU A 155 0.20 -5.94 8.32
C GLU A 155 -0.72 -5.15 7.40
N PHE A 156 -0.27 -3.97 6.96
CA PHE A 156 -0.99 -3.18 5.97
C PHE A 156 -1.22 -3.94 4.66
N LEU A 157 -0.20 -4.62 4.11
CA LEU A 157 -0.35 -5.46 2.92
C LEU A 157 -1.44 -6.53 3.11
N SER A 158 -1.38 -7.27 4.23
CA SER A 158 -2.33 -8.36 4.51
C SER A 158 -3.76 -7.83 4.61
N GLU A 159 -3.98 -6.78 5.40
CA GLU A 159 -5.31 -6.21 5.58
C GLU A 159 -5.83 -5.53 4.30
N LEU A 160 -4.96 -4.93 3.50
CA LEU A 160 -5.32 -4.29 2.24
C LEU A 160 -5.70 -5.30 1.16
N LEU A 161 -4.97 -6.43 1.08
CA LEU A 161 -5.35 -7.54 0.22
C LEU A 161 -6.70 -8.12 0.61
N ASP A 162 -6.93 -8.37 1.90
CA ASP A 162 -8.23 -8.84 2.39
C ASP A 162 -9.35 -7.83 2.11
N THR A 163 -9.09 -6.53 2.31
CA THR A 163 -10.05 -5.47 2.01
C THR A 163 -10.41 -5.45 0.52
N CYS A 164 -9.42 -5.50 -0.37
CA CYS A 164 -9.65 -5.55 -1.82
C CYS A 164 -10.50 -6.78 -2.20
N LEU A 165 -10.13 -7.97 -1.71
CA LEU A 165 -10.85 -9.21 -2.02
C LEU A 165 -12.28 -9.20 -1.47
N ASN A 166 -12.49 -8.64 -0.28
CA ASN A 166 -13.81 -8.52 0.32
C ASN A 166 -14.68 -7.54 -0.48
N LEU A 167 -14.13 -6.40 -0.92
CA LEU A 167 -14.83 -5.46 -1.79
C LEU A 167 -15.21 -6.10 -3.12
N MET A 168 -14.32 -6.88 -3.73
CA MET A 168 -14.59 -7.62 -4.98
C MET A 168 -15.69 -8.67 -4.83
N SER A 169 -15.81 -9.29 -3.65
CA SER A 169 -16.79 -10.36 -3.40
C SER A 169 -18.23 -9.87 -3.15
N LYS A 170 -18.46 -8.56 -3.02
CA LYS A 170 -19.79 -8.01 -2.77
C LYS A 170 -20.68 -8.10 -4.02
N ASP A 171 -21.97 -8.40 -3.81
CA ASP A 171 -23.00 -8.40 -4.88
C ASP A 171 -23.18 -7.03 -5.54
N LYS A 172 -22.78 -5.96 -4.87
CA LYS A 172 -22.70 -4.60 -5.41
C LYS A 172 -21.42 -3.98 -4.84
N PRO A 173 -20.28 -4.09 -5.54
CA PRO A 173 -19.04 -3.49 -5.09
C PRO A 173 -19.18 -1.96 -5.15
N ASP A 174 -18.71 -1.31 -4.10
CA ASP A 174 -18.50 0.13 -4.11
C ASP A 174 -17.29 0.44 -5.00
N VAL A 175 -17.54 1.10 -6.13
CA VAL A 175 -16.53 1.32 -7.18
C VAL A 175 -15.43 2.25 -6.69
N ASP A 176 -15.80 3.33 -5.98
CA ASP A 176 -14.84 4.32 -5.50
C ASP A 176 -13.93 3.73 -4.42
N LEU A 177 -14.51 2.97 -3.48
CA LEU A 177 -13.73 2.29 -2.45
C LEU A 177 -12.84 1.19 -3.04
N LEU A 178 -13.32 0.44 -4.04
CA LEU A 178 -12.54 -0.59 -4.71
C LEU A 178 -11.37 0.03 -5.50
N GLU A 179 -11.60 1.14 -6.21
CA GLU A 179 -10.56 1.85 -6.94
C GLU A 179 -9.51 2.43 -6.00
N LEU A 180 -9.93 3.03 -4.87
CA LEU A 180 -9.01 3.56 -3.87
C LEU A 180 -8.17 2.45 -3.22
N ALA A 181 -8.80 1.34 -2.81
CA ALA A 181 -8.11 0.21 -2.21
C ALA A 181 -7.13 -0.47 -3.19
N THR A 182 -7.56 -0.64 -4.44
CA THR A 182 -6.70 -1.20 -5.50
C THR A 182 -5.51 -0.29 -5.78
N SER A 183 -5.73 1.02 -5.89
CA SER A 183 -4.67 2.00 -6.12
C SER A 183 -3.66 1.98 -4.98
N ALA A 184 -4.11 1.97 -3.72
CA ALA A 184 -3.24 1.85 -2.56
C ALA A 184 -2.41 0.56 -2.61
N LEU A 185 -3.00 -0.57 -2.99
CA LEU A 185 -2.30 -1.87 -3.05
C LEU A 185 -1.24 -1.88 -4.14
N VAL A 186 -1.58 -1.39 -5.33
CA VAL A 186 -0.64 -1.27 -6.45
C VAL A 186 0.51 -0.34 -6.07
N SER A 187 0.21 0.84 -5.52
CA SER A 187 1.21 1.81 -5.07
C SER A 187 2.12 1.25 -3.98
N LEU A 188 1.59 0.49 -3.02
CA LEU A 188 2.38 -0.16 -1.97
C LEU A 188 3.40 -1.14 -2.55
N LEU A 189 2.95 -2.02 -3.45
CA LEU A 189 3.81 -3.03 -4.08
C LEU A 189 4.77 -2.42 -5.11
N GLN A 190 4.49 -1.24 -5.65
CA GLN A 190 5.42 -0.49 -6.49
C GLN A 190 6.51 0.20 -5.65
N ALA A 191 6.13 0.82 -4.54
CA ALA A 191 7.06 1.50 -3.64
C ALA A 191 7.95 0.49 -2.89
N GLN A 192 7.42 -0.69 -2.55
CA GLN A 192 8.14 -1.75 -1.84
C GLN A 192 7.93 -3.13 -2.49
N PRO A 193 8.59 -3.43 -3.64
CA PRO A 193 8.39 -4.69 -4.37
C PRO A 193 8.68 -5.96 -3.55
N ALA A 194 9.61 -5.89 -2.60
CA ALA A 194 9.95 -7.01 -1.70
C ALA A 194 8.77 -7.50 -0.84
N LEU A 195 7.71 -6.69 -0.68
CA LEU A 195 6.50 -7.13 0.01
C LEU A 195 5.71 -8.18 -0.79
N ALA A 196 5.81 -8.17 -2.13
CA ALA A 196 5.07 -9.09 -2.99
C ALA A 196 5.39 -10.56 -2.68
N ASP A 197 6.63 -10.87 -2.29
CA ASP A 197 7.09 -12.24 -1.99
C ASP A 197 6.34 -12.89 -0.82
N GLN A 198 5.66 -12.09 0.01
CA GLN A 198 4.86 -12.58 1.13
C GLN A 198 3.42 -12.93 0.74
N VAL A 199 2.93 -12.47 -0.41
CA VAL A 199 1.54 -12.66 -0.84
C VAL A 199 1.16 -14.14 -1.02
N PRO A 200 2.03 -15.03 -1.54
CA PRO A 200 1.70 -16.44 -1.68
C PRO A 200 1.35 -17.15 -0.37
N SER A 201 2.08 -16.86 0.73
CA SER A 201 1.85 -17.51 2.02
C SER A 201 0.54 -17.09 2.69
N LEU A 202 -0.05 -15.96 2.26
CA LEU A 202 -1.35 -15.48 2.73
C LEU A 202 -2.54 -16.14 2.01
N GLY A 203 -2.31 -16.89 0.93
CA GLY A 203 -3.38 -17.58 0.19
C GLY A 203 -4.32 -16.65 -0.59
N HIS A 204 -3.92 -15.40 -0.85
CA HIS A 204 -4.76 -14.42 -1.56
C HIS A 204 -4.80 -14.63 -3.08
N ILE A 205 -3.75 -15.20 -3.70
CA ILE A 205 -3.67 -15.39 -5.16
C ILE A 205 -4.84 -16.26 -5.71
N PRO A 206 -5.15 -17.44 -5.13
CA PRO A 206 -6.31 -18.22 -5.56
C PRO A 206 -7.66 -17.53 -5.32
N ARG A 207 -7.75 -16.64 -4.31
CA ARG A 207 -8.96 -15.85 -4.07
C ARG A 207 -9.13 -14.79 -5.15
N LEU A 208 -8.06 -14.07 -5.50
CA LEU A 208 -8.04 -13.06 -6.56
C LEU A 208 -8.50 -13.64 -7.91
N CYS A 209 -7.93 -14.78 -8.31
CA CYS A 209 -8.27 -15.43 -9.59
C CYS A 209 -9.74 -15.87 -9.65
N ARG A 210 -10.32 -16.31 -8.53
CA ARG A 210 -11.76 -16.66 -8.46
C ARG A 210 -12.67 -15.44 -8.57
N GLN A 211 -12.32 -14.32 -7.93
CA GLN A 211 -13.12 -13.10 -7.99
C GLN A 211 -13.14 -12.50 -9.40
N MET A 212 -12.04 -12.64 -10.13
CA MET A 212 -11.91 -12.17 -11.52
C MET A 212 -12.97 -12.75 -12.49
N VAL A 213 -13.50 -13.95 -12.20
CA VAL A 213 -14.52 -14.63 -13.05
C VAL A 213 -15.94 -14.46 -12.54
N SER A 214 -16.10 -14.19 -11.24
CA SER A 214 -17.40 -14.27 -10.55
C SER A 214 -18.32 -13.07 -10.86
N CYS A 215 -17.76 -11.95 -11.28
CA CYS A 215 -18.48 -10.69 -11.45
C CYS A 215 -19.06 -10.52 -12.86
N LYS A 216 -20.09 -11.30 -13.21
CA LYS A 216 -20.80 -11.16 -14.49
C LYS A 216 -21.58 -9.85 -14.64
N GLN A 217 -21.73 -9.06 -13.57
CA GLN A 217 -22.57 -7.85 -13.53
C GLN A 217 -21.82 -6.55 -13.16
N HIS A 218 -20.53 -6.60 -12.82
CA HIS A 218 -19.77 -5.42 -12.37
C HIS A 218 -18.51 -5.18 -13.19
N SER A 219 -18.50 -4.04 -13.88
CA SER A 219 -17.42 -3.64 -14.80
C SER A 219 -16.06 -3.54 -14.11
N ASP A 220 -15.99 -3.07 -12.86
CA ASP A 220 -14.72 -2.63 -12.27
C ASP A 220 -13.93 -3.69 -11.50
N VAL A 221 -14.56 -4.80 -11.11
CA VAL A 221 -13.85 -5.91 -10.45
C VAL A 221 -12.79 -6.54 -11.37
N PRO A 222 -13.06 -6.84 -12.65
CA PRO A 222 -12.03 -7.29 -13.58
C PRO A 222 -10.87 -6.30 -13.71
N LYS A 223 -11.13 -4.98 -13.78
CA LYS A 223 -10.08 -3.95 -13.82
C LYS A 223 -9.19 -4.03 -12.58
N ALA A 224 -9.80 -4.02 -11.39
CA ALA A 224 -9.07 -4.10 -10.13
C ALA A 224 -8.24 -5.39 -10.03
N ALA A 225 -8.83 -6.54 -10.36
CA ALA A 225 -8.15 -7.82 -10.30
C ALA A 225 -6.97 -7.92 -11.29
N ILE A 226 -7.11 -7.39 -12.51
CA ILE A 226 -6.01 -7.33 -13.49
C ILE A 226 -4.86 -6.46 -12.97
N LEU A 227 -5.16 -5.29 -12.39
CA LEU A 227 -4.14 -4.39 -11.85
C LEU A 227 -3.35 -5.03 -10.70
N VAL A 228 -4.04 -5.70 -9.78
CA VAL A 228 -3.37 -6.44 -8.69
C VAL A 228 -2.54 -7.59 -9.25
N LEU A 229 -3.09 -8.39 -10.15
CA LEU A 229 -2.36 -9.53 -10.74
C LEU A 229 -1.12 -9.06 -11.52
N HIS A 230 -1.24 -7.97 -12.27
CA HIS A 230 -0.12 -7.34 -12.99
C HIS A 230 1.02 -6.97 -12.04
N GLN A 231 0.69 -6.36 -10.89
CA GLN A 231 1.70 -5.96 -9.92
C GLN A 231 2.31 -7.18 -9.21
N LEU A 232 1.53 -8.21 -8.91
CA LEU A 232 2.07 -9.46 -8.35
C LEU A 232 3.00 -10.19 -9.35
N ALA A 233 2.74 -10.08 -10.66
CA ALA A 233 3.57 -10.67 -11.70
C ALA A 233 4.95 -9.99 -11.86
N THR A 234 5.31 -9.00 -11.03
CA THR A 234 6.70 -8.52 -10.92
C THR A 234 7.56 -9.35 -9.97
N SER A 235 6.96 -10.20 -9.14
CA SER A 235 7.66 -11.10 -8.21
C SER A 235 7.68 -12.53 -8.76
N GLU A 236 8.87 -13.11 -8.89
CA GLU A 236 9.02 -14.50 -9.33
C GLU A 236 8.34 -15.49 -8.36
N VAL A 237 8.36 -15.20 -7.06
CA VAL A 237 7.70 -16.02 -6.02
C VAL A 237 6.18 -16.05 -6.24
N CYS A 238 5.60 -14.90 -6.58
CA CYS A 238 4.19 -14.81 -6.97
C CYS A 238 3.90 -15.58 -8.26
N ILE A 239 4.74 -15.49 -9.28
CA ILE A 239 4.56 -16.22 -10.54
C ILE A 239 4.60 -17.74 -10.32
N GLN A 240 5.52 -18.23 -9.50
CA GLN A 240 5.57 -19.65 -9.11
C GLN A 240 4.27 -20.09 -8.42
N ALA A 241 3.74 -19.28 -7.50
CA ALA A 241 2.46 -19.56 -6.85
C ALA A 241 1.28 -19.55 -7.84
N MET A 242 1.29 -18.62 -8.81
CA MET A 242 0.31 -18.58 -9.90
C MET A 242 0.39 -19.81 -10.81
N GLY A 243 1.57 -20.42 -11.00
CA GLY A 243 1.72 -21.67 -11.72
C GLY A 243 0.89 -22.82 -11.13
N HIS A 244 0.67 -22.80 -9.82
CA HIS A 244 -0.12 -23.78 -9.08
C HIS A 244 -1.59 -23.38 -8.88
N THR A 245 -2.02 -22.27 -9.47
CA THR A 245 -3.38 -21.72 -9.36
C THR A 245 -3.95 -21.52 -10.77
N GLU A 246 -5.22 -21.84 -11.00
CA GLU A 246 -5.86 -21.50 -12.28
C GLU A 246 -5.96 -19.97 -12.40
N CYS A 247 -5.09 -19.35 -13.20
CA CYS A 247 -5.03 -17.89 -13.36
C CYS A 247 -5.20 -17.44 -14.82
N ILE A 248 -4.83 -18.26 -15.80
CA ILE A 248 -4.85 -17.88 -17.22
C ILE A 248 -6.26 -17.77 -17.79
N ASN A 249 -7.13 -18.74 -17.52
CA ASN A 249 -8.54 -18.71 -17.96
C ASN A 249 -9.33 -17.58 -17.28
N PRO A 250 -9.21 -17.34 -15.96
CA PRO A 250 -9.73 -16.14 -15.33
C PRO A 250 -9.29 -14.84 -16.00
N LEU A 251 -7.98 -14.71 -16.28
CA LEU A 251 -7.44 -13.52 -16.93
C LEU A 251 -8.01 -13.32 -18.34
N LYS A 252 -8.14 -14.40 -19.12
CA LYS A 252 -8.80 -14.36 -20.44
C LYS A 252 -10.22 -13.80 -20.34
N LYS A 253 -11.03 -14.29 -19.40
CA LYS A 253 -12.41 -13.83 -19.20
C LYS A 253 -12.46 -12.36 -18.75
N ALA A 254 -11.52 -11.93 -17.90
CA ALA A 254 -11.41 -10.54 -17.47
C ALA A 254 -11.10 -9.60 -18.64
N MET A 255 -10.18 -10.00 -19.53
CA MET A 255 -9.85 -9.25 -20.75
C MET A 255 -11.06 -9.12 -21.69
N GLN A 256 -11.90 -10.16 -21.79
CA GLN A 256 -13.11 -10.13 -22.59
C GLN A 256 -14.17 -9.19 -22.00
N ALA A 257 -14.24 -9.09 -20.68
CA ALA A 257 -15.15 -8.19 -19.98
C ALA A 257 -14.67 -6.72 -20.02
N ARG A 258 -13.35 -6.48 -19.94
CA ARG A 258 -12.74 -5.14 -19.88
C ARG A 258 -11.68 -4.95 -20.96
N LYS A 259 -12.11 -4.42 -22.10
CA LYS A 259 -11.26 -4.19 -23.28
C LYS A 259 -10.17 -3.14 -23.06
N ASP A 260 -10.44 -2.14 -22.23
CA ASP A 260 -9.48 -1.12 -21.79
C ASP A 260 -8.29 -1.72 -21.03
N MET A 261 -8.48 -2.88 -20.40
CA MET A 261 -7.46 -3.56 -19.60
C MET A 261 -6.62 -4.59 -20.39
N ILE A 262 -6.88 -4.77 -21.69
CA ILE A 262 -6.16 -5.75 -22.52
C ILE A 262 -4.65 -5.46 -22.54
N GLY A 263 -4.23 -4.20 -22.65
CA GLY A 263 -2.81 -3.83 -22.67
C GLY A 263 -2.06 -4.30 -21.42
N VAL A 264 -2.61 -3.97 -20.24
CA VAL A 264 -2.05 -4.37 -18.93
C VAL A 264 -2.08 -5.90 -18.74
N ALA A 265 -3.16 -6.55 -19.18
CA ALA A 265 -3.26 -8.01 -19.10
C ALA A 265 -2.25 -8.71 -20.01
N CYS A 266 -2.00 -8.21 -21.23
CA CYS A 266 -1.00 -8.75 -22.14
C CYS A 266 0.42 -8.58 -21.59
N GLU A 267 0.72 -7.45 -20.95
CA GLU A 267 2.00 -7.29 -20.24
C GLU A 267 2.15 -8.29 -19.09
N THR A 268 1.08 -8.49 -18.30
CA THR A 268 1.03 -9.52 -17.27
C THR A 268 1.32 -10.91 -17.85
N LEU A 269 0.65 -11.30 -18.93
CA LEU A 269 0.86 -12.58 -19.60
C LEU A 269 2.30 -12.74 -20.10
N ASN A 270 2.89 -11.68 -20.66
CA ASN A 270 4.29 -11.73 -21.09
C ASN A 270 5.23 -12.02 -19.90
N ARG A 271 5.03 -11.37 -18.75
CA ARG A 271 5.82 -11.65 -17.53
C ARG A 271 5.63 -13.08 -17.05
N LEU A 272 4.39 -13.55 -16.98
CA LEU A 272 4.04 -14.91 -16.57
C LEU A 272 4.73 -15.98 -17.44
N PHE A 273 4.67 -15.85 -18.76
CA PHE A 273 5.28 -16.83 -19.66
C PHE A 273 6.79 -16.68 -19.81
N SER A 274 7.35 -15.49 -19.57
CA SER A 274 8.80 -15.27 -19.58
C SER A 274 9.50 -15.92 -18.38
N ALA A 275 8.77 -16.24 -17.31
CA ALA A 275 9.30 -16.95 -16.15
C ALA A 275 9.53 -18.46 -16.37
N ASN A 276 9.28 -18.97 -17.58
CA ASN A 276 9.49 -20.36 -17.99
C ASN A 276 8.83 -21.41 -17.06
N GLN A 277 7.62 -21.11 -16.56
CA GLN A 277 6.82 -22.05 -15.77
C GLN A 277 5.91 -22.86 -16.71
N ASP A 278 6.23 -24.13 -16.94
CA ASP A 278 5.49 -24.99 -17.87
C ASP A 278 4.01 -25.17 -17.47
N GLN A 279 3.70 -25.08 -16.17
CA GLN A 279 2.33 -25.15 -15.65
C GLN A 279 1.47 -23.99 -16.17
N LEU A 280 2.03 -22.78 -16.30
CA LEU A 280 1.32 -21.63 -16.86
C LEU A 280 1.06 -21.82 -18.35
N ILE A 281 2.02 -22.39 -19.08
CA ILE A 281 1.88 -22.70 -20.51
C ILE A 281 0.83 -23.78 -20.72
N LYS A 282 0.79 -24.80 -19.85
CA LYS A 282 -0.27 -25.81 -19.84
C LYS A 282 -1.64 -25.17 -19.66
N GLN A 283 -1.81 -24.29 -18.66
CA GLN A 283 -3.06 -23.55 -18.46
C GLN A 283 -3.43 -22.71 -19.69
N ALA A 284 -2.44 -22.10 -20.37
CA ALA A 284 -2.67 -21.30 -21.56
C ALA A 284 -3.17 -22.13 -22.75
N LEU A 285 -2.66 -23.34 -22.92
CA LEU A 285 -3.15 -24.28 -23.93
C LEU A 285 -4.57 -24.76 -23.61
N GLU A 286 -4.84 -25.13 -22.36
CA GLU A 286 -6.16 -25.59 -21.89
C GLU A 286 -7.23 -24.50 -21.98
N ALA A 287 -6.84 -23.22 -21.84
CA ALA A 287 -7.74 -22.07 -21.89
C ALA A 287 -7.92 -21.48 -23.30
N ASP A 288 -7.35 -22.10 -24.34
CA ASP A 288 -7.27 -21.54 -25.71
C ASP A 288 -6.74 -20.09 -25.70
N MET A 289 -5.69 -19.82 -24.93
CA MET A 289 -5.09 -18.50 -24.82
C MET A 289 -4.29 -18.14 -26.09
N VAL A 290 -3.58 -19.11 -26.69
CA VAL A 290 -2.79 -18.88 -27.90
C VAL A 290 -3.67 -18.40 -29.08
N PRO A 291 -4.78 -19.07 -29.44
CA PRO A 291 -5.69 -18.57 -30.47
C PRO A 291 -6.32 -17.21 -30.13
N TYR A 292 -6.65 -16.99 -28.85
CA TYR A 292 -7.22 -15.72 -28.40
C TYR A 292 -6.25 -14.54 -28.61
N LEU A 293 -4.97 -14.72 -28.25
CA LEU A 293 -3.93 -13.72 -28.45
C LEU A 293 -3.68 -13.43 -29.94
N LEU A 294 -3.73 -14.46 -30.80
CA LEU A 294 -3.63 -14.28 -32.26
C LEU A 294 -4.80 -13.45 -32.81
N GLY A 295 -6.03 -13.70 -32.34
CA GLY A 295 -7.20 -12.88 -32.71
C GLY A 295 -7.07 -11.42 -32.28
N LEU A 296 -6.41 -11.14 -31.15
CA LEU A 296 -6.11 -9.77 -30.73
C LEU A 296 -5.07 -9.07 -31.63
N LEU A 297 -4.11 -9.82 -32.21
CA LEU A 297 -3.14 -9.26 -33.16
C LEU A 297 -3.79 -8.87 -34.49
N GLU A 298 -4.76 -9.66 -34.95
CA GLU A 298 -5.57 -9.37 -36.15
C GLU A 298 -6.47 -8.14 -35.94
N GLY A 299 -6.96 -7.95 -34.70
CA GLY A 299 -7.78 -6.81 -34.32
C GLY A 299 -7.06 -5.45 -34.40
N ARG A 300 -7.87 -4.38 -34.48
CA ARG A 300 -7.41 -2.99 -34.50
C ARG A 300 -7.11 -2.41 -33.11
N LEU A 301 -7.52 -3.09 -32.02
CA LEU A 301 -7.27 -2.70 -30.62
C LEU A 301 -7.56 -1.21 -30.31
N GLU A 302 -8.60 -0.65 -30.96
CA GLU A 302 -8.88 0.80 -30.98
C GLU A 302 -9.21 1.40 -29.61
N THR A 303 -9.61 0.57 -28.64
CA THR A 303 -9.92 1.01 -27.26
C THR A 303 -8.69 1.21 -26.37
N LEU A 304 -7.48 0.93 -26.88
CA LEU A 304 -6.24 0.99 -26.10
C LEU A 304 -5.45 2.25 -26.45
N GLU A 305 -4.86 2.87 -25.43
CA GLU A 305 -3.99 4.04 -25.60
C GLU A 305 -2.75 3.73 -26.45
N ASN A 306 -2.18 2.53 -26.30
CA ASN A 306 -1.00 2.11 -27.05
C ASN A 306 -1.14 0.70 -27.67
N PRO A 307 -1.80 0.60 -28.84
CA PRO A 307 -2.00 -0.66 -29.55
C PRO A 307 -0.68 -1.33 -29.94
N ALA A 308 0.32 -0.56 -30.37
CA ALA A 308 1.60 -1.10 -30.83
C ALA A 308 2.37 -1.79 -29.69
N THR A 309 2.46 -1.15 -28.53
CA THR A 309 3.06 -1.77 -27.33
C THR A 309 2.29 -3.04 -26.93
N THR A 310 0.96 -3.02 -26.99
CA THR A 310 0.16 -4.21 -26.69
C THR A 310 0.45 -5.36 -27.65
N LYS A 311 0.51 -5.10 -28.96
CA LYS A 311 0.89 -6.11 -29.97
C LYS A 311 2.29 -6.66 -29.70
N ALA A 312 3.24 -5.81 -29.33
CA ALA A 312 4.59 -6.25 -28.96
C ALA A 312 4.59 -7.16 -27.72
N GLN A 313 3.80 -6.84 -26.68
CA GLN A 313 3.66 -7.71 -25.50
C GLN A 313 3.04 -9.06 -25.86
N ILE A 314 2.04 -9.08 -26.75
CA ILE A 314 1.44 -10.33 -27.23
C ILE A 314 2.48 -11.19 -27.96
N VAL A 315 3.25 -10.61 -28.89
CA VAL A 315 4.28 -11.36 -29.61
C VAL A 315 5.37 -11.89 -28.67
N LYS A 316 5.80 -11.07 -27.70
CA LYS A 316 6.77 -11.51 -26.67
C LYS A 316 6.22 -12.68 -25.84
N ALA A 317 4.95 -12.62 -25.42
CA ALA A 317 4.28 -13.70 -24.71
C ALA A 317 4.22 -15.00 -25.54
N LEU A 318 3.83 -14.91 -26.82
CA LEU A 318 3.76 -16.07 -27.73
C LEU A 318 5.14 -16.71 -27.96
N LYS A 319 6.18 -15.88 -28.20
CA LYS A 319 7.57 -16.34 -28.30
C LYS A 319 8.07 -16.94 -26.99
N ALA A 320 7.67 -16.40 -25.84
CA ALA A 320 8.05 -16.94 -24.54
C ALA A 320 7.49 -18.35 -24.36
N MET A 321 6.20 -18.56 -24.68
CA MET A 321 5.57 -19.89 -24.62
C MET A 321 6.21 -20.90 -25.58
N SER A 322 6.58 -20.49 -26.80
CA SER A 322 7.20 -21.39 -27.77
C SER A 322 8.61 -21.84 -27.39
N ARG A 323 9.26 -21.18 -26.43
CA ARG A 323 10.59 -21.58 -25.92
C ARG A 323 10.54 -22.68 -24.86
N SER A 324 9.35 -23.08 -24.38
CA SER A 324 9.22 -24.18 -23.43
C SER A 324 9.70 -25.49 -24.04
N LEU A 325 10.55 -26.20 -23.30
CA LEU A 325 11.10 -27.50 -23.73
C LEU A 325 10.04 -28.62 -23.70
N LEU A 326 8.98 -28.48 -22.91
CA LEU A 326 7.96 -29.52 -22.74
C LEU A 326 6.73 -29.28 -23.61
N LEU A 327 6.31 -28.03 -23.76
CA LEU A 327 5.04 -27.66 -24.39
C LEU A 327 5.22 -26.71 -25.58
N GLY A 328 6.44 -26.25 -25.84
CA GLY A 328 6.75 -25.32 -26.93
C GLY A 328 6.31 -25.84 -28.30
N ASP A 329 6.54 -27.12 -28.60
CA ASP A 329 6.14 -27.73 -29.88
C ASP A 329 4.63 -27.64 -30.13
N LYS A 330 3.81 -27.82 -29.07
CA LYS A 330 2.35 -27.68 -29.17
C LYS A 330 1.94 -26.24 -29.46
N VAL A 331 2.60 -25.28 -28.82
CA VAL A 331 2.38 -23.85 -29.04
C VAL A 331 2.77 -23.49 -30.48
N THR A 332 3.96 -23.90 -30.92
CA THR A 332 4.48 -23.66 -32.27
C THR A 332 3.55 -24.25 -33.34
N ALA A 333 3.03 -25.47 -33.14
CA ALA A 333 2.09 -26.09 -34.07
C ALA A 333 0.76 -25.32 -34.22
N ILE A 334 0.34 -24.56 -33.20
CA ILE A 334 -0.81 -23.64 -33.29
C ILE A 334 -0.41 -22.37 -34.03
N LEU A 335 0.75 -21.80 -33.68
CA LEU A 335 1.27 -20.58 -34.28
C LEU A 335 1.53 -20.71 -35.79
N GLU A 336 2.09 -21.83 -36.24
CA GLU A 336 2.40 -22.09 -37.66
C GLU A 336 1.14 -22.21 -38.55
N LYS A 337 -0.01 -22.53 -37.96
CA LYS A 337 -1.30 -22.55 -38.67
C LYS A 337 -1.88 -21.15 -38.88
N SER A 338 -1.36 -20.14 -38.18
CA SER A 338 -1.88 -18.78 -38.23
C SER A 338 -1.17 -17.97 -39.31
N SER A 339 -1.93 -17.45 -40.27
CA SER A 339 -1.43 -16.49 -41.26
C SER A 339 -0.93 -15.21 -40.61
N VAL A 340 -1.62 -14.74 -39.56
CA VAL A 340 -1.24 -13.53 -38.80
C VAL A 340 0.13 -13.72 -38.18
N TRP A 341 0.43 -14.88 -37.60
CA TRP A 341 1.73 -15.11 -36.95
C TRP A 341 2.91 -15.02 -37.91
N ALA A 342 2.72 -15.37 -39.19
CA ALA A 342 3.78 -15.28 -40.20
C ALA A 342 4.33 -13.85 -40.36
N GLU A 343 3.50 -12.83 -40.13
CA GLU A 343 3.90 -11.42 -40.20
C GLU A 343 4.76 -10.98 -38.99
N TYR A 344 4.57 -11.61 -37.83
CA TYR A 344 5.18 -11.19 -36.56
C TYR A 344 6.35 -12.08 -36.10
N LYS A 345 6.45 -13.33 -36.58
CA LYS A 345 7.42 -14.32 -36.09
C LYS A 345 8.87 -13.82 -36.16
N ASP A 346 9.23 -13.11 -37.22
CA ASP A 346 10.60 -12.65 -37.48
C ASP A 346 10.89 -11.23 -36.97
N GLN A 347 9.88 -10.51 -36.47
CA GLN A 347 10.04 -9.14 -35.97
C GLN A 347 10.80 -9.14 -34.63
N ARG A 348 11.90 -8.36 -34.56
CA ARG A 348 12.60 -8.03 -33.31
C ARG A 348 12.00 -6.76 -32.71
N HIS A 349 11.51 -6.85 -31.47
CA HIS A 349 10.69 -5.81 -30.81
C HIS A 349 11.51 -4.88 -29.90
N ASP A 350 12.82 -4.79 -30.12
CA ASP A 350 13.74 -3.96 -29.31
C ASP A 350 13.60 -2.45 -29.58
N LEU A 351 12.76 -2.07 -30.55
CA LEU A 351 12.51 -0.67 -30.96
C LEU A 351 11.38 0.03 -30.18
N PHE A 352 10.70 -0.65 -29.24
CA PHE A 352 9.70 -0.02 -28.38
C PHE A 352 10.33 0.39 -27.05
N ILE A 353 11.15 1.44 -27.06
CA ILE A 353 11.62 2.11 -25.84
C ILE A 353 10.54 3.12 -25.41
N SER A 354 9.67 2.75 -24.49
CA SER A 354 8.97 3.71 -23.65
C SER A 354 9.92 4.14 -22.54
N ASN A 355 10.18 5.45 -22.44
CA ASN A 355 10.92 6.11 -21.36
C ASN A 355 10.53 5.52 -20.00
N SER A 356 11.40 4.67 -19.45
CA SER A 356 11.39 4.44 -18.01
C SER A 356 12.04 5.66 -17.38
N SER A 357 11.23 6.60 -16.93
CA SER A 357 11.67 7.61 -15.97
C SER A 357 12.03 6.87 -14.68
N ARG A 358 13.25 6.29 -14.66
CA ARG A 358 13.90 5.88 -13.42
C ARG A 358 14.24 7.17 -12.69
N ALA A 359 13.31 7.63 -11.86
CA ALA A 359 13.60 8.60 -10.82
C ALA A 359 14.79 8.05 -10.01
N GLY A 360 15.88 8.83 -9.98
CA GLY A 360 17.14 8.42 -9.40
C GLY A 360 17.00 8.08 -7.93
N TYR A 361 17.26 6.82 -7.59
CA TYR A 361 17.50 6.40 -6.21
C TYR A 361 19.00 6.45 -5.94
N LEU A 362 19.45 7.57 -5.39
CA LEU A 362 20.68 7.66 -4.62
C LEU A 362 20.34 8.22 -3.25
N THR A 363 20.07 7.35 -2.27
CA THR A 363 20.41 7.60 -0.86
C THR A 363 20.47 6.27 -0.11
N GLY A 364 21.68 5.74 0.07
CA GLY A 364 21.96 4.73 1.09
C GLY A 364 22.12 5.40 2.45
N THR A 365 21.05 5.48 3.23
CA THR A 365 21.07 5.54 4.70
C THR A 365 19.76 4.93 5.23
N PRO A 366 19.78 4.21 6.37
CA PRO A 366 18.55 3.63 6.91
C PRO A 366 17.61 4.74 7.39
N ALA A 367 16.54 5.00 6.65
CA ALA A 367 15.52 5.96 7.02
C ALA A 367 14.77 5.46 8.26
N THR A 368 14.81 6.22 9.35
CA THR A 368 14.03 5.96 10.57
C THR A 368 12.56 6.24 10.30
N ALA A 369 11.69 5.28 10.58
CA ALA A 369 10.25 5.39 10.32
C ALA A 369 9.61 6.53 11.12
N GLY A 370 8.83 7.38 10.44
CA GLY A 370 7.76 8.16 11.06
C GLY A 370 8.12 9.41 11.88
N TYR A 371 9.35 9.94 11.83
CA TYR A 371 9.72 11.16 12.58
C TYR A 371 10.80 12.02 11.90
N LEU A 372 10.51 12.52 10.70
CA LEU A 372 11.30 13.62 10.12
C LEU A 372 10.45 14.89 10.10
N THR A 373 10.86 15.83 10.94
CA THR A 373 10.35 17.20 10.98
C THR A 373 10.60 17.86 9.62
N GLN A 374 9.54 18.41 9.03
CA GLN A 374 9.63 19.18 7.79
C GLN A 374 10.55 20.39 7.99
N GLY A 375 11.76 20.31 7.44
CA GLY A 375 12.59 21.48 7.19
C GLY A 375 12.12 22.15 5.91
N THR A 376 11.70 23.40 6.00
CA THR A 376 11.38 24.29 4.86
C THR A 376 12.49 24.24 3.80
N THR A 377 12.19 23.68 2.64
CA THR A 377 13.02 23.73 1.45
C THR A 377 13.03 25.16 0.90
N LYS A 378 14.12 25.88 1.13
CA LYS A 378 14.44 27.08 0.34
C LYS A 378 14.80 26.61 -1.07
N THR A 379 14.01 27.05 -2.05
CA THR A 379 14.29 26.90 -3.48
C THR A 379 15.62 27.57 -3.82
N LEU A 380 16.59 26.79 -4.30
CA LEU A 380 17.82 27.31 -4.91
C LEU A 380 17.47 27.95 -6.27
N PRO A 381 18.02 29.13 -6.60
CA PRO A 381 17.83 29.74 -7.92
C PRO A 381 18.56 28.95 -9.02
N ASP A 382 17.88 28.76 -10.13
CA ASP A 382 18.34 28.07 -11.35
C ASP A 382 19.17 29.01 -12.23
N ALA A 383 20.38 29.35 -11.79
CA ALA A 383 21.34 30.07 -12.61
C ALA A 383 22.77 29.59 -12.34
N PRO A 384 23.58 29.30 -13.39
CA PRO A 384 24.97 28.92 -13.21
C PRO A 384 25.79 30.11 -12.67
N PRO A 385 26.83 29.86 -11.84
CA PRO A 385 27.64 30.93 -11.27
C PRO A 385 28.39 31.72 -12.36
N PRO A 386 28.55 33.04 -12.20
CA PRO A 386 29.26 33.87 -13.17
C PRO A 386 30.74 33.47 -13.23
N MET A 387 31.27 33.33 -14.45
CA MET A 387 32.70 33.13 -14.67
C MET A 387 33.44 34.44 -14.41
N ASP A 388 34.38 34.44 -13.47
CA ASP A 388 35.32 35.55 -13.27
C ASP A 388 36.09 35.78 -14.57
N ARG A 389 35.95 36.98 -15.14
CA ARG A 389 36.78 37.43 -16.25
C ARG A 389 38.12 37.88 -15.69
N GLU A 390 39.18 37.21 -16.11
CA GLU A 390 40.56 37.66 -15.91
C GLU A 390 40.73 39.09 -16.48
N ASP A 391 41.17 40.01 -15.62
CA ASP A 391 41.55 41.38 -15.98
C ASP A 391 42.95 41.39 -16.61
N PRO A 392 43.15 41.90 -17.83
CA PRO A 392 44.49 42.07 -18.38
C PRO A 392 45.03 43.48 -18.12
N MET A 393 46.35 43.53 -17.92
CA MET A 393 47.28 44.67 -18.07
C MET A 393 47.71 45.43 -16.81
N VAL A 394 48.77 44.88 -16.20
CA VAL A 394 50.08 45.53 -16.01
C VAL A 394 50.20 46.99 -16.52
N ARG A 395 50.56 47.92 -15.64
CA ARG A 395 51.81 48.69 -15.76
C ARG A 395 52.25 49.37 -14.46
N THR A 396 53.55 49.16 -14.24
CA THR A 396 54.53 49.80 -13.36
C THR A 396 54.36 51.31 -13.19
N ASP A 397 54.70 51.85 -12.01
CA ASP A 397 55.95 52.62 -11.86
C ASP A 397 56.36 52.85 -10.40
N ILE A 398 57.68 52.94 -10.28
CA ILE A 398 58.57 53.05 -9.12
C ILE A 398 58.54 54.47 -8.53
N ILE A 399 58.65 54.59 -7.19
CA ILE A 399 59.75 55.21 -6.41
C ILE A 399 59.64 54.76 -4.96
#